data_AF-A0A7L8ABX4-F1
#
_entry.id   AF-A0A7L8ABX4-F1
#
_cell.length_a   1.000
_cell.length_b   1.000
_cell.length_c   1.000
_cell.angle_alpha   90.00
_cell.angle_beta   90.00
_cell.angle_gamma   90.00
#
_symmetry.space_group_name_H-M   'P 1'
#
loop_
_entity.id
_entity.type
_entity.pdbx_description
1 polymer ?
#
loop_
_entity_poly.entity_id
_entity_poly.type
_entity_poly.pdbx_seq_one_letter_code
_entity_poly.pdbx_strand_id
1 'polypeptide(L)' 'MKKKTFLVLFTVLIYTCIVNGQVVPPPMPPPPPPGLPVDGGLLFLFVSGLIYGVNKVRQ' A
#
# COMPACT_ATOMS: atom_id res chain seq x y z
N MET A 1 48.82 21.85 -11.96
CA MET A 1 47.44 22.26 -12.34
C MET A 1 46.48 21.07 -12.32
N LYS A 2 46.66 20.05 -13.18
CA LYS A 2 45.73 18.90 -13.33
C LYS A 2 45.40 18.14 -12.03
N LYS A 3 46.40 17.88 -11.16
CA LYS A 3 46.20 17.18 -9.87
C LYS A 3 45.33 17.95 -8.88
N LYS A 4 45.48 19.29 -8.83
CA LYS A 4 44.66 20.15 -7.95
C LYS A 4 43.23 20.24 -8.47
N THR A 5 43.06 20.38 -9.78
CA THR A 5 41.73 20.37 -10.43
C THR A 5 41.00 19.04 -10.19
N PHE A 6 41.71 17.91 -10.31
CA PHE A 6 41.13 16.60 -10.02
C PHE A 6 40.69 16.48 -8.56
N LEU A 7 41.50 16.96 -7.62
CA LEU A 7 41.17 16.93 -6.19
C LEU A 7 39.93 17.78 -5.89
N VAL A 8 39.85 19.00 -6.45
CA VAL A 8 38.67 19.86 -6.31
C VAL A 8 37.41 19.19 -6.86
N LEU A 9 37.50 18.58 -8.03
CA LEU A 9 36.37 17.93 -8.69
C LEU A 9 35.88 16.71 -7.90
N PHE A 10 36.81 15.91 -7.37
CA PHE A 10 36.50 14.78 -6.50
C PHE A 10 35.81 15.22 -5.20
N THR A 11 36.29 16.29 -4.57
CA THR A 11 35.68 16.84 -3.34
C THR A 11 34.26 17.34 -3.58
N VAL A 12 34.03 18.09 -4.67
CA VAL A 12 32.69 18.61 -5.02
C VAL A 12 31.71 17.47 -5.32
N LEU A 13 32.19 16.41 -5.96
CA LEU A 13 31.36 15.24 -6.28
C LEU A 13 30.90 14.51 -5.00
N ILE A 14 31.81 14.23 -4.07
CA ILE A 14 31.47 13.61 -2.78
C ILE A 14 30.51 14.49 -1.98
N TYR A 15 30.77 15.80 -1.93
CA TYR A 15 29.92 16.74 -1.20
C TYR A 15 28.48 16.74 -1.73
N THR A 16 28.32 16.69 -3.05
CA THR A 16 27.00 16.65 -3.71
C THR A 16 26.24 15.38 -3.35
N CYS A 17 26.91 14.23 -3.29
CA CYS A 17 26.30 12.96 -2.88
C CYS A 17 25.79 12.98 -1.42
N ILE A 18 26.53 13.63 -0.53
CA ILE A 18 26.14 13.75 0.90
C ILE A 18 24.96 14.69 1.05
N VAL A 19 24.98 15.85 0.39
CA VAL A 19 23.94 16.89 0.54
C VAL A 19 22.63 16.52 -0.15
N ASN A 20 22.69 15.83 -1.29
CA ASN A 20 21.50 15.46 -2.07
C ASN A 20 21.08 13.99 -1.90
N GLY A 21 21.76 13.22 -1.05
CA GLY A 21 21.40 11.85 -0.71
C GLY A 21 20.16 11.82 0.18
N GLN A 22 18.98 12.08 -0.37
CA GLN A 22 17.74 12.05 0.39
C GLN A 22 17.32 10.60 0.67
N VAL A 23 17.40 10.20 1.94
CA VAL A 23 16.60 9.10 2.47
C VAL A 23 15.24 9.69 2.82
N VAL A 24 14.32 9.71 1.86
CA VAL A 24 12.93 10.08 2.16
C VAL A 24 12.32 8.98 3.03
N PRO A 25 11.65 9.32 4.14
CA PRO A 25 10.82 8.35 4.84
C PRO A 25 9.84 7.73 3.84
N PRO A 26 9.55 6.42 3.94
CA PRO A 26 8.56 5.81 3.07
C PRO A 26 7.25 6.61 3.19
N PRO A 27 6.54 6.86 2.07
CA PRO A 27 5.24 7.51 2.11
C PRO A 27 4.35 6.82 3.13
N MET A 28 3.67 7.61 3.98
CA MET A 28 2.71 7.06 4.92
C MET A 28 1.68 6.23 4.14
N PRO A 29 1.39 4.98 4.54
CA PRO A 29 0.39 4.18 3.86
C PRO A 29 -0.96 4.91 3.91
N PRO A 30 -1.75 4.85 2.82
CA PRO A 30 -3.06 5.47 2.78
C PRO A 30 -3.96 4.86 3.88
N PRO A 31 -4.94 5.63 4.39
CA PRO A 31 -5.90 5.11 5.36
C PRO A 31 -6.68 3.91 4.78
N PRO A 32 -7.05 2.91 5.61
CA PRO A 32 -7.87 1.78 5.16
C PRO A 32 -9.19 2.23 4.53
N PRO A 33 -9.73 1.50 3.52
CA PRO A 33 -11.05 1.79 2.97
C PRO A 33 -12.14 1.71 4.04
N PRO A 34 -13.22 2.53 3.94
CA PRO A 34 -14.42 2.37 4.75
C PRO A 34 -14.95 0.93 4.65
N GLY A 35 -15.38 0.37 5.78
CA GLY A 35 -15.94 -0.98 5.82
C GLY A 35 -17.22 -1.08 4.99
N LEU A 36 -17.32 -2.17 4.20
CA LEU A 36 -18.55 -2.51 3.47
C LEU A 36 -19.53 -3.19 4.44
N PRO A 37 -20.83 -2.86 4.45
CA PRO A 37 -21.81 -3.49 5.33
C PRO A 37 -22.21 -4.90 4.85
N VAL A 38 -21.23 -5.82 4.76
CA VAL A 38 -21.44 -7.21 4.34
C VAL A 38 -22.34 -7.96 5.34
N ASP A 39 -22.24 -7.59 6.62
CA ASP A 39 -22.91 -8.32 7.69
C ASP A 39 -24.42 -8.05 7.79
N GLY A 40 -24.92 -6.99 7.14
CA GLY A 40 -26.34 -6.62 7.21
C GLY A 40 -27.28 -7.60 6.50
N GLY A 41 -26.79 -8.32 5.49
CA GLY A 41 -27.59 -9.24 4.66
C GLY A 41 -27.43 -10.73 5.00
N LEU A 42 -26.48 -11.09 5.87
CA LEU A 42 -26.10 -12.49 6.11
C LEU A 42 -27.24 -13.33 6.70
N LEU A 43 -27.99 -12.78 7.66
CA LEU A 43 -29.14 -13.47 8.24
C LEU A 43 -30.24 -13.72 7.20
N PHE A 44 -30.52 -12.73 6.35
CA PHE A 44 -31.49 -12.88 5.26
C PHE A 44 -31.03 -13.92 4.23
N LEU A 45 -29.75 -13.91 3.87
CA LEU A 45 -29.18 -14.90 2.95
C LEU A 45 -29.25 -16.32 3.53
N PHE A 46 -28.93 -16.47 4.82
CA PHE A 46 -28.99 -17.76 5.50
C PHE A 46 -30.42 -18.31 5.56
N VAL A 47 -31.38 -17.48 5.99
CA VAL A 47 -32.80 -17.87 6.07
C VAL A 47 -33.37 -18.21 4.69
N SER A 48 -33.10 -17.38 3.67
CA SER A 48 -33.57 -17.64 2.31
C SER A 48 -32.94 -18.91 1.71
N GLY A 49 -31.66 -19.16 1.97
CA GLY A 49 -30.98 -20.39 1.58
C GLY A 49 -31.59 -21.64 2.21
N LEU A 50 -31.93 -21.59 3.51
CA LEU A 50 -32.62 -22.68 4.19
C LEU A 50 -34.01 -22.94 3.60
N ILE A 51 -34.81 -21.90 3.39
CA ILE A 51 -36.15 -22.00 2.79
C ILE A 51 -36.06 -22.62 1.39
N TYR A 52 -35.13 -22.13 0.57
CA TYR A 52 -34.90 -22.66 -0.77
C TYR A 52 -34.48 -24.13 -0.73
N GLY A 53 -33.55 -24.51 0.15
CA GLY A 53 -33.08 -25.89 0.29
C GLY A 53 -34.20 -26.86 0.67
N VAL A 54 -35.01 -26.51 1.67
CA VAL A 54 -36.17 -27.33 2.08
C VAL A 54 -37.18 -27.47 0.95
N ASN A 55 -37.51 -26.37 0.28
CA ASN A 55 -38.46 -26.41 -0.84
C ASN A 55 -37.93 -27.25 -2.00
N LYS A 56 -36.63 -27.16 -2.31
CA LYS A 56 -36.02 -27.90 -3.41
C LYS A 56 -35.95 -29.41 -3.15
N VAL A 57 -35.76 -29.82 -1.90
CA VAL A 57 -35.74 -31.25 -1.51
C VAL A 57 -37.14 -31.85 -1.47
N ARG A 58 -38.16 -31.03 -1.21
CA ARG A 58 -39.56 -31.47 -1.14
C ARG A 58 -40.27 -31.49 -2.50
N GLN A 59 -39.73 -30.80 -3.51
CA GLN A 59 -40.17 -30.89 -4.92
C GLN A 59 -39.54 -32.08 -5.62
#